data_AF-A0A7C4H960-F1
#
_entry.id   AF-A0A7C4H960-F1
#
_cell.length_a   1.000
_cell.length_b   1.000
_cell.length_c   1.000
_cell.angle_alpha   90.00
_cell.angle_beta   90.00
_cell.angle_gamma   90.00
#
_symmetry.space_group_name_H-M   'P 1'
#
loop_
_entity.id
_entity.type
_entity.pdbx_description
1 polymer ?
#
loop_
_entity_poly.entity_id
_entity_poly.type
_entity_poly.pdbx_seq_one_letter_code
_entity_poly.pdbx_strand_id
1 'polypeptide(L)'
;MYIRNSNKSAIARVERGRIMTSGGSTLGYVENGRVMNSSRSTIGYVERGYIMNPSRSTIGRYDRSRIMSSSGSTRFYLEGRSIMASNRSTIGYTDENIENYLEEVVAYVVFFSNWW
;
A
#
# COMPACT_ATOMS: atom_id res chain seq x y z
N MET A 1 -3.01 2.05 12.54
CA MET A 1 -2.72 3.22 11.70
C MET A 1 -3.87 3.58 10.75
N TYR A 2 -4.20 4.86 10.59
CA TYR A 2 -5.11 5.32 9.52
C TYR A 2 -4.32 5.85 8.32
N ILE A 3 -4.85 5.61 7.12
CA ILE A 3 -4.46 6.29 5.89
C ILE A 3 -5.52 7.35 5.59
N ARG A 4 -5.08 8.57 5.30
CA ARG A 4 -5.93 9.74 5.04
C ARG A 4 -5.61 10.33 3.66
N ASN A 5 -6.61 10.92 3.02
CA ASN A 5 -6.40 11.68 1.79
C ASN A 5 -5.83 13.08 2.08
N SER A 6 -5.61 13.89 1.04
CA SER A 6 -5.12 15.27 1.13
C SER A 6 -5.97 16.17 2.02
N ASN A 7 -7.29 15.93 2.06
CA ASN A 7 -8.26 16.64 2.92
C ASN A 7 -8.28 16.12 4.37
N LYS A 8 -7.35 15.24 4.76
CA LYS A 8 -7.23 14.62 6.09
C LYS A 8 -8.40 13.71 6.49
N SER A 9 -9.29 13.37 5.56
CA SER A 9 -10.32 12.35 5.78
C SER A 9 -9.71 10.96 5.77
N ALA A 10 -10.05 10.13 6.76
CA ALA A 10 -9.63 8.74 6.79
C ALA A 10 -10.29 7.96 5.65
N ILE A 11 -9.47 7.27 4.86
CA ILE A 11 -9.90 6.47 3.69
C ILE A 11 -9.64 4.98 3.90
N ALA A 12 -8.66 4.63 4.75
CA ALA A 12 -8.41 3.26 5.15
C ALA A 12 -7.84 3.19 6.57
N ARG A 13 -7.96 2.01 7.16
CA ARG A 13 -7.31 1.64 8.42
C ARG A 13 -6.44 0.41 8.17
N VAL A 14 -5.20 0.48 8.62
CA VAL A 14 -4.21 -0.59 8.56
C VAL A 14 -3.91 -1.06 9.98
N GLU A 15 -4.05 -2.36 10.15
CA GLU A 15 -3.59 -3.14 11.30
C GLU A 15 -2.63 -4.21 10.79
N ARG A 16 -1.79 -4.79 11.66
CA ARG A 16 -0.85 -5.84 11.26
C ARG A 16 -1.61 -6.97 10.55
N GLY A 17 -1.33 -7.13 9.26
CA GLY A 17 -1.93 -8.13 8.39
C GLY A 17 -3.38 -7.91 7.95
N ARG A 18 -4.02 -6.78 8.26
CA ARG A 18 -5.41 -6.48 7.84
C ARG A 18 -5.58 -5.03 7.40
N ILE A 19 -6.23 -4.86 6.25
CA ILE A 19 -6.57 -3.55 5.67
C ILE A 19 -8.09 -3.41 5.63
N MET A 20 -8.60 -2.29 6.10
CA MET A 20 -10.03 -1.99 6.21
C MET A 20 -10.36 -0.62 5.63
N THR A 21 -11.64 -0.42 5.30
CA THR A 21 -12.19 0.91 5.05
C THR A 21 -12.18 1.75 6.33
N SER A 22 -12.36 3.07 6.21
CA SER A 22 -12.55 3.94 7.37
C SER A 22 -13.79 3.59 8.20
N GLY A 23 -14.80 2.94 7.61
CA GLY A 23 -15.99 2.43 8.29
C GLY A 23 -15.82 1.05 8.96
N GLY A 24 -14.63 0.42 8.86
CA GLY A 24 -14.31 -0.84 9.55
C GLY A 24 -14.56 -2.12 8.76
N SER A 25 -15.10 -2.04 7.54
CA SER A 25 -15.22 -3.21 6.66
C SER A 25 -13.86 -3.66 6.15
N THR A 26 -13.59 -4.96 6.11
CA THR A 26 -12.34 -5.51 5.58
C THR A 26 -12.24 -5.28 4.07
N LEU A 27 -11.14 -4.68 3.63
CA LEU A 27 -10.74 -4.63 2.22
C LEU A 27 -9.93 -5.88 1.84
N GLY A 28 -8.99 -6.26 2.71
CA GLY A 28 -8.15 -7.42 2.49
C GLY A 28 -7.17 -7.70 3.62
N TYR A 29 -6.27 -8.64 3.35
CA TYR A 29 -5.27 -9.14 4.29
C TYR A 29 -3.88 -9.14 3.63
N VAL A 30 -2.86 -8.98 4.46
CA VAL A 30 -1.46 -9.14 4.07
C VAL A 30 -0.83 -10.17 5.00
N GLU A 31 -0.42 -11.31 4.46
CA GLU A 31 0.09 -12.41 5.28
C GLU A 31 1.20 -13.15 4.55
N ASN A 32 2.38 -13.23 5.17
CA ASN A 32 3.55 -13.91 4.60
C ASN A 32 3.81 -13.49 3.14
N GLY A 33 3.75 -12.19 2.86
CA GLY A 33 3.93 -11.62 1.53
C GLY A 33 2.73 -11.72 0.58
N ARG A 34 1.67 -12.46 0.94
CA ARG A 34 0.45 -12.59 0.12
C ARG A 34 -0.48 -11.42 0.38
N VAL A 35 -0.99 -10.81 -0.68
CA VAL A 35 -2.09 -9.85 -0.61
C VAL A 35 -3.37 -10.57 -1.01
N MET A 36 -4.37 -10.54 -0.13
CA MET A 36 -5.65 -11.25 -0.31
C MET A 36 -6.82 -10.29 -0.21
N ASN A 37 -7.88 -10.50 -0.98
CA ASN A 37 -9.12 -9.75 -0.84
C ASN A 37 -9.87 -10.14 0.45
N SER A 38 -11.02 -9.50 0.70
CA SER A 38 -11.86 -9.76 1.88
C SER A 38 -12.34 -11.22 2.00
N SER A 39 -12.48 -11.93 0.86
CA SER A 39 -12.81 -13.36 0.79
C SER A 39 -11.59 -14.29 0.88
N ARG A 40 -10.41 -13.76 1.19
CA ARG A 40 -9.13 -14.48 1.30
C ARG A 40 -8.59 -15.11 0.01
N SER A 41 -9.08 -14.68 -1.16
CA SER A 41 -8.45 -15.05 -2.43
C SER A 41 -7.22 -14.18 -2.68
N THR A 42 -6.11 -14.78 -3.10
CA THR A 42 -4.87 -14.04 -3.42
C THR A 42 -5.07 -13.18 -4.66
N ILE A 43 -4.80 -11.88 -4.52
CA ILE A 43 -4.88 -10.88 -5.59
C ILE A 43 -3.50 -10.32 -5.96
N GLY A 44 -2.46 -10.68 -5.20
CA GLY A 44 -1.08 -10.31 -5.51
C GLY A 44 -0.14 -10.66 -4.38
N TYR A 45 1.08 -10.16 -4.48
CA TYR A 45 2.14 -10.34 -3.49
C TYR A 45 2.91 -9.05 -3.29
N VAL A 46 3.30 -8.77 -2.05
CA VAL A 46 4.18 -7.69 -1.63
C VAL A 46 5.21 -8.34 -0.71
N GLU A 47 6.37 -8.70 -1.25
CA GLU A 47 7.39 -9.42 -0.49
C GLU A 47 8.79 -9.09 -1.01
N ARG A 48 9.75 -8.95 -0.09
CA ARG A 48 11.19 -8.81 -0.42
C ARG A 48 11.48 -7.68 -1.43
N GLY A 49 10.74 -6.58 -1.37
CA GLY A 49 10.88 -5.45 -2.29
C GLY A 49 10.23 -5.61 -3.67
N TYR A 50 9.48 -6.70 -3.89
CA TYR A 50 8.76 -6.96 -5.14
C TYR A 50 7.25 -6.84 -4.94
N ILE A 51 6.59 -6.36 -5.99
CA ILE A 51 5.13 -6.31 -6.09
C ILE A 51 4.74 -7.14 -7.30
N MET A 52 3.93 -8.17 -7.08
CA MET A 52 3.58 -9.13 -8.11
C MET A 52 2.07 -9.32 -8.22
N ASN A 53 1.60 -9.65 -9.42
CA ASN A 53 0.23 -10.07 -9.67
C ASN A 53 -0.04 -11.50 -9.12
N PRO A 54 -1.28 -12.03 -9.18
CA PRO A 54 -1.59 -13.38 -8.68
C PRO A 54 -0.75 -14.50 -9.32
N SER A 55 -0.36 -14.31 -10.58
CA SER A 55 0.49 -15.23 -11.35
C SER A 55 1.99 -15.05 -11.07
N ARG A 56 2.37 -14.27 -10.06
CA ARG A 56 3.75 -13.97 -9.65
C ARG A 56 4.60 -13.24 -10.70
N SER A 57 4.00 -12.57 -11.67
CA SER A 57 4.74 -11.65 -12.54
C SER A 57 4.94 -10.30 -11.84
N THR A 58 6.17 -9.78 -11.88
CA THR A 58 6.52 -8.48 -11.29
C THR A 58 5.79 -7.34 -12.01
N ILE A 59 4.98 -6.59 -11.26
CA ILE A 59 4.31 -5.37 -11.74
C ILE A 59 4.95 -4.10 -11.16
N GLY A 60 5.68 -4.23 -10.06
CA GLY A 60 6.35 -3.12 -9.39
C GLY A 60 7.43 -3.59 -8.42
N ARG A 61 8.13 -2.63 -7.84
CA ARG A 61 9.11 -2.81 -6.77
C ARG A 61 8.84 -1.80 -5.67
N TYR A 62 9.29 -2.08 -4.46
CA TYR A 62 9.24 -1.11 -3.37
C TYR A 62 10.51 -1.18 -2.52
N ASP A 63 10.85 -0.06 -1.91
CA ASP A 63 11.86 0.06 -0.85
C ASP A 63 11.25 0.86 0.33
N ARG A 64 12.05 1.19 1.35
CA ARG A 64 11.56 1.95 2.52
C ARG A 64 11.03 3.34 2.16
N SER A 65 11.47 3.90 1.04
CA SER A 65 11.23 5.28 0.65
C SER A 65 10.34 5.42 -0.58
N ARG A 66 10.11 4.35 -1.36
CA ARG A 66 9.44 4.46 -2.66
C ARG A 66 8.69 3.20 -3.08
N ILE A 67 7.70 3.42 -3.93
CA ILE A 67 7.06 2.41 -4.77
C ILE A 67 7.38 2.76 -6.23
N MET A 68 7.85 1.77 -6.98
CA MET A 68 8.35 1.90 -8.35
C MET A 68 7.58 0.98 -9.30
N SER A 69 7.46 1.38 -10.57
CA SER A 69 7.02 0.49 -11.65
C SER A 69 7.98 -0.68 -11.84
N SER A 70 7.56 -1.70 -12.60
CA SER A 70 8.43 -2.81 -13.00
C SER A 70 9.70 -2.36 -13.75
N SER A 71 9.63 -1.23 -14.45
CA SER A 71 10.76 -0.58 -15.13
C SER A 71 11.69 0.24 -14.22
N GLY A 72 11.37 0.37 -12.93
CA GLY A 72 12.17 1.11 -11.94
C GLY A 72 11.85 2.60 -11.81
N SER A 73 10.89 3.12 -12.58
CA SER A 73 10.44 4.51 -12.43
C SER A 73 9.69 4.68 -11.11
N THR A 74 10.06 5.70 -10.32
CA THR A 74 9.35 6.01 -9.07
C THR A 74 7.91 6.47 -9.38
N ARG A 75 6.92 5.79 -8.81
CA ARG A 75 5.51 6.19 -8.87
C ARG A 75 5.09 6.93 -7.60
N PHE A 76 5.55 6.46 -6.45
CA PHE A 76 5.25 7.06 -5.16
C PHE A 76 6.48 7.16 -4.28
N TYR A 77 6.58 8.25 -3.52
CA TYR A 77 7.48 8.37 -2.38
C TYR A 77 6.71 8.08 -1.08
N LEU A 78 7.37 7.36 -0.19
CA LEU A 78 6.93 7.00 1.15
C LEU A 78 7.91 7.65 2.13
N GLU A 79 7.53 8.79 2.72
CA GLU A 79 8.46 9.57 3.55
C GLU A 79 7.83 9.87 4.90
N GLY A 80 8.30 9.18 5.94
CA GLY A 80 7.78 9.28 7.30
C GLY A 80 6.29 8.96 7.36
N ARG A 81 5.45 10.00 7.34
CA ARG A 81 3.98 9.90 7.38
C ARG A 81 3.31 10.23 6.06
N SER A 82 4.06 10.61 5.03
CA SER A 82 3.52 11.16 3.78
C SER A 82 3.65 10.16 2.64
N ILE A 83 2.59 10.07 1.83
CA ILE A 83 2.58 9.37 0.55
C ILE A 83 2.48 10.45 -0.53
N MET A 84 3.50 10.52 -1.38
CA MET A 84 3.60 11.52 -2.44
C MET A 84 3.65 10.87 -3.81
N ALA A 85 3.04 11.51 -4.80
CA ALA A 85 3.20 11.15 -6.20
C ALA A 85 4.62 11.44 -6.70
N SER A 86 4.96 10.98 -7.91
CA SER A 86 6.28 11.17 -8.53
C SER A 86 6.69 12.63 -8.67
N ASN A 87 5.74 13.55 -8.79
CA ASN A 87 5.95 15.01 -8.81
C ASN A 87 6.08 15.64 -7.41
N ARG A 88 6.22 14.84 -6.35
CA ARG A 88 6.29 15.27 -4.93
C ARG A 88 5.01 15.90 -4.35
N SER A 89 3.91 15.92 -5.10
CA SER A 89 2.61 16.31 -4.53
C SER A 89 2.14 15.26 -3.53
N THR A 90 1.76 15.68 -2.32
CA THR A 90 1.24 14.77 -1.31
C THR A 90 -0.18 14.34 -1.63
N ILE A 91 -0.40 13.03 -1.77
CA ILE A 91 -1.70 12.44 -2.11
C ILE A 91 -2.37 11.77 -0.89
N GLY A 92 -1.57 11.43 0.11
CA GLY A 92 -2.08 10.82 1.32
C GLY A 92 -1.14 11.00 2.51
N TYR A 93 -1.71 10.79 3.69
CA TYR A 93 -1.01 10.82 4.97
C TYR A 93 -1.32 9.56 5.75
N THR A 94 -0.43 9.25 6.68
CA THR A 94 -0.61 8.21 7.68
C THR A 94 -0.46 8.83 9.06
N ASP A 95 -1.22 8.34 10.04
CA ASP A 95 -1.16 8.88 11.40
C ASP A 95 0.05 8.32 12.20
N GLU A 96 0.68 7.25 11.72
CA GLU A 96 1.89 6.63 12.25
C GLU A 96 2.97 6.57 11.17
N ASN A 97 4.23 6.29 11.52
CA ASN A 97 5.29 6.15 10.52
C ASN A 97 5.01 4.95 9.60
N ILE A 98 5.07 5.17 8.28
CA ILE A 98 4.83 4.17 7.24
C ILE A 98 5.72 2.95 7.40
N GLU A 99 6.96 3.12 7.87
CA GLU A 99 7.91 2.01 8.02
C GLU A 99 7.40 0.89 8.94
N ASN A 100 6.51 1.20 9.89
CA ASN A 100 5.92 0.22 10.80
C ASN A 100 4.92 -0.73 10.13
N TYR A 101 4.40 -0.35 8.95
CA TYR A 101 3.36 -1.05 8.19
C TYR A 101 3.66 -0.99 6.68
N LEU A 102 4.94 -1.04 6.32
CA LEU A 102 5.38 -0.75 4.95
C LEU A 102 4.69 -1.65 3.93
N GLU A 103 4.62 -2.96 4.18
CA GLU A 103 4.00 -3.92 3.26
C GLU A 103 2.49 -3.69 3.14
N GLU A 104 1.79 -3.38 4.24
CA GLU A 104 0.37 -3.06 4.19
C GLU A 104 0.07 -1.72 3.50
N VAL A 105 0.93 -0.71 3.66
CA VAL A 105 0.80 0.57 2.95
C VAL A 105 1.02 0.35 1.45
N VAL A 106 2.07 -0.39 1.07
CA VAL A 106 2.31 -0.75 -0.34
C VAL A 106 1.13 -1.55 -0.89
N ALA A 107 0.62 -2.52 -0.14
CA ALA A 107 -0.54 -3.31 -0.55
C ALA A 107 -1.80 -2.43 -0.72
N TYR A 108 -2.04 -1.48 0.18
CA TYR A 108 -3.14 -0.53 0.04
C TYR A 108 -3.01 0.31 -1.23
N VAL A 109 -1.84 0.94 -1.45
CA VAL A 109 -1.60 1.79 -2.62
C VAL A 109 -1.82 1.00 -3.91
N VAL A 110 -1.30 -0.24 -4.00
CA VAL A 110 -1.30 -1.01 -5.25
C VAL A 110 -2.59 -1.78 -5.51
N PHE A 111 -3.19 -2.39 -4.48
CA PHE A 111 -4.28 -3.36 -4.67
C PHE A 111 -5.64 -2.90 -4.16
N PHE A 112 -5.69 -1.92 -3.25
CA PHE A 112 -6.93 -1.50 -2.58
C PHE A 112 -7.26 -0.02 -2.77
N SER A 113 -6.50 0.69 -3.61
CA SER A 113 -6.69 2.09 -3.94
C SER A 113 -6.72 2.29 -5.45
N ASN A 114 -7.19 3.46 -5.88
CA ASN A 114 -7.15 3.87 -7.28
C ASN A 114 -5.92 4.74 -7.60
N TRP A 115 -4.85 4.66 -6.81
CA TRP A 115 -3.65 5.49 -7.02
C TRP A 115 -2.66 4.87 -8.01
N TRP A 116 -2.51 3.54 -8.00
CA TRP A 116 -1.43 2.81 -8.67
C TRP A 116 -1.37 3.00 -10.18
#